data_AF-A0A3B0VFP2-F1
#
_entry.id   AF-A0A3B0VFP2-F1
#
_cell.length_a   1.000
_cell.length_b   1.000
_cell.length_c   1.000
_cell.angle_alpha   90.00
_cell.angle_beta   90.00
_cell.angle_gamma   90.00
#
_symmetry.space_group_name_H-M   'P 1'
#
loop_
_entity.id
_entity.type
_entity.pdbx_description
1 polymer ?
#
loop_
_entity_poly.entity_id
_entity_poly.type
_entity_poly.pdbx_seq_one_letter_code
_entity_poly.pdbx_strand_id
1 'polypeptide(L)'
;MRYFLRVDEKTRRFNEEFSRKREEQQALQLITDKYSREALYRITDEELNARYNYFLAHHYARYVIIYMLPLFLTLAWLNQVYSAAVLGNPFVIIIPLNNFGVQGLSVTFLFLLTYVISLIIGFRLQKKWQPSS
;
A
#
# COMPACT_ATOMS: atom_id res chain seq x y z
N MET A 1 -4.27 20.52 3.59
CA MET A 1 -5.64 20.17 3.14
C MET A 1 -5.84 20.22 1.62
N ARG A 2 -5.40 21.28 0.90
CA ARG A 2 -5.55 21.38 -0.57
C ARG A 2 -4.93 20.24 -1.39
N TYR A 3 -3.84 19.64 -0.91
CA TYR A 3 -3.16 18.55 -1.62
C TYR A 3 -3.94 17.22 -1.56
N PHE A 4 -4.62 16.92 -0.46
CA PHE A 4 -5.47 15.73 -0.32
C PHE A 4 -6.70 15.82 -1.24
N LEU A 5 -7.35 17.00 -1.29
CA LEU A 5 -8.47 17.26 -2.20
C LEU A 5 -8.10 17.01 -3.67
N ARG A 6 -6.87 17.35 -4.08
CA ARG A 6 -6.38 17.06 -5.44
C ARG A 6 -6.16 15.58 -5.74
N VAL A 7 -5.90 14.74 -4.71
CA VAL A 7 -5.75 13.29 -4.89
C VAL A 7 -7.12 12.66 -5.06
N ASP A 8 -8.07 13.01 -4.20
CA ASP A 8 -9.44 12.52 -4.28
C ASP A 8 -10.10 12.95 -5.59
N GLU A 9 -9.87 14.18 -6.04
CA GLU A 9 -10.30 14.65 -7.36
C GLU A 9 -9.69 13.84 -8.51
N LYS A 10 -8.41 13.48 -8.44
CA LYS A 10 -7.76 12.66 -9.47
C LYS A 10 -8.31 11.24 -9.51
N THR A 11 -8.52 10.63 -8.34
CA THR A 11 -9.12 9.30 -8.23
C THR A 11 -10.57 9.32 -8.72
N ARG A 12 -11.34 10.36 -8.39
CA ARG A 12 -12.72 10.52 -8.84
C ARG A 12 -12.80 10.69 -10.36
N ARG A 13 -11.98 11.58 -10.94
CA ARG A 13 -11.89 11.76 -12.40
C ARG A 13 -11.47 10.48 -13.12
N PHE A 14 -10.51 9.73 -12.57
CA PHE A 14 -10.12 8.43 -13.13
C PHE A 14 -11.29 7.45 -13.12
N ASN A 15 -12.03 7.34 -12.00
CA ASN A 15 -13.20 6.46 -11.92
C ASN A 15 -14.32 6.88 -12.89
N GLU A 16 -14.60 8.18 -13.02
CA GLU A 16 -15.58 8.72 -13.97
C GLU A 16 -15.18 8.40 -15.43
N GLU A 17 -13.92 8.62 -15.80
CA GLU A 17 -13.40 8.28 -17.14
C GLU A 17 -13.40 6.77 -17.41
N PHE A 18 -13.04 5.97 -16.40
CA PHE A 18 -13.01 4.52 -16.50
C PHE A 18 -14.41 3.93 -16.67
N SER A 19 -15.39 4.42 -15.89
CA SER A 19 -16.79 4.05 -16.03
C SER A 19 -17.33 4.39 -17.43
N ARG A 20 -17.06 5.59 -17.93
CA ARG A 20 -17.47 5.99 -19.29
C ARG A 20 -16.87 5.09 -20.37
N LYS A 21 -15.56 4.78 -20.29
CA LYS A 21 -14.93 3.86 -21.26
C LYS A 21 -15.47 2.44 -21.16
N ARG A 22 -15.89 2.00 -19.98
CA ARG A 22 -16.57 0.71 -19.81
C ARG A 22 -17.96 0.69 -20.45
N GLU A 23 -18.71 1.78 -20.34
CA GLU A 23 -20.00 1.94 -21.00
C GLU A 23 -19.84 1.96 -22.52
N GLU A 24 -18.82 2.65 -23.04
CA GLU A 24 -18.44 2.62 -24.47
C GLU A 24 -18.12 1.18 -24.91
N GLN A 25 -17.38 0.41 -24.10
CA GLN A 25 -17.08 -1.00 -24.38
C GLN A 25 -18.35 -1.88 -24.38
N GLN A 26 -19.29 -1.63 -23.46
CA GLN A 26 -20.60 -2.31 -23.46
C GLN A 26 -21.42 -1.96 -24.71
N ALA A 27 -21.35 -0.73 -25.21
CA ALA A 27 -22.00 -0.33 -26.44
C ALA A 27 -21.44 -1.07 -27.67
N LEU A 28 -20.16 -1.46 -27.67
CA LEU A 28 -19.57 -2.29 -28.73
C LEU A 28 -20.19 -3.70 -28.83
N GLN A 29 -20.91 -4.17 -27.80
CA GLN A 29 -21.66 -5.45 -27.88
C GLN A 29 -22.81 -5.39 -28.87
N LEU A 30 -23.31 -4.18 -29.16
CA LEU A 30 -24.40 -3.94 -30.11
C LEU A 30 -23.97 -4.09 -31.57
N ILE A 31 -22.67 -4.20 -31.85
CA ILE A 31 -22.16 -4.42 -33.20
C ILE A 31 -22.48 -5.86 -33.65
N THR A 32 -23.18 -5.96 -34.78
CA THR A 32 -23.67 -7.21 -35.36
C THR A 32 -22.56 -8.06 -35.96
N ASP A 33 -21.53 -7.42 -36.52
CA ASP A 33 -20.39 -8.12 -37.12
C ASP A 33 -19.39 -8.62 -36.07
N LYS A 34 -19.20 -9.94 -36.02
CA LYS A 34 -18.41 -10.63 -34.99
C LYS A 34 -16.93 -10.27 -35.06
N TYR A 35 -16.35 -10.20 -36.25
CA TYR A 35 -14.92 -9.95 -36.44
C TYR A 35 -14.54 -8.51 -36.08
N SER A 36 -15.34 -7.53 -36.54
CA SER A 36 -15.15 -6.13 -36.17
C SER A 36 -15.32 -5.91 -34.66
N ARG A 37 -16.29 -6.60 -34.04
CA ARG A 37 -16.52 -6.56 -32.59
C ARG A 37 -15.31 -7.10 -31.81
N GLU A 38 -14.80 -8.28 -32.15
CA GLU A 38 -13.65 -8.88 -31.46
C GLU A 38 -12.38 -8.03 -31.58
N ALA A 39 -12.12 -7.46 -32.77
CA ALA A 39 -10.97 -6.59 -33.00
C ALA A 39 -11.04 -5.31 -32.17
N LEU A 40 -12.20 -4.64 -32.16
CA LEU A 40 -12.42 -3.43 -31.35
C LEU A 40 -12.37 -3.74 -29.85
N TYR A 41 -12.97 -4.85 -29.43
CA TYR A 41 -12.92 -5.30 -28.04
C TYR A 41 -11.50 -5.47 -27.54
N ARG A 42 -10.65 -6.15 -28.31
CA ARG A 42 -9.26 -6.41 -27.93
C ARG A 42 -8.47 -5.12 -27.80
N ILE A 43 -8.61 -4.19 -28.76
CA ILE A 43 -7.89 -2.91 -28.73
C ILE A 43 -8.35 -2.07 -27.53
N THR A 44 -9.66 -1.97 -27.29
CA THR A 44 -10.20 -1.21 -26.17
C THR A 44 -9.81 -1.82 -24.82
N ASP A 45 -9.83 -3.15 -24.69
CA ASP A 45 -9.46 -3.85 -23.47
C ASP A 45 -7.97 -3.69 -23.13
N GLU A 46 -7.10 -3.76 -24.15
CA GLU A 46 -5.66 -3.56 -23.98
C GLU A 46 -5.34 -2.11 -23.56
N GLU A 47 -6.02 -1.12 -24.14
CA GLU A 47 -5.89 0.28 -23.73
C GLU A 47 -6.40 0.51 -22.30
N LEU A 48 -7.54 -0.09 -21.94
CA LEU A 48 -8.15 0.04 -20.63
C LEU A 48 -7.27 -0.58 -19.54
N ASN A 49 -6.74 -1.78 -19.81
CA ASN A 49 -5.80 -2.47 -18.92
C ASN A 49 -4.50 -1.68 -18.75
N ALA A 50 -3.95 -1.12 -19.83
CA ALA A 50 -2.74 -0.30 -19.75
C ALA A 50 -2.94 0.95 -18.86
N ARG A 51 -4.07 1.66 -19.04
CA ARG A 51 -4.42 2.83 -18.20
C ARG A 51 -4.65 2.45 -16.74
N TYR A 52 -5.36 1.35 -16.50
CA TYR A 52 -5.61 0.85 -15.15
C TYR A 52 -4.30 0.49 -14.45
N ASN A 53 -3.44 -0.29 -15.10
CA ASN A 53 -2.15 -0.67 -14.56
C ASN A 53 -1.25 0.55 -14.28
N TYR A 54 -1.25 1.55 -15.16
CA TYR A 54 -0.49 2.78 -14.93
C TYR A 54 -0.99 3.56 -13.71
N PHE A 55 -2.31 3.73 -13.58
CA PHE A 55 -2.92 4.39 -12.42
C PHE A 55 -2.61 3.63 -11.13
N LEU A 56 -2.79 2.32 -11.14
CA LEU A 56 -2.56 1.43 -10.01
C LEU A 56 -1.08 1.49 -9.58
N ALA A 57 -0.15 1.43 -10.53
CA ALA A 57 1.28 1.52 -10.26
C ALA A 57 1.66 2.86 -9.61
N HIS A 58 1.13 3.98 -10.11
CA HIS A 58 1.36 5.29 -9.50
C HIS A 58 0.75 5.40 -8.09
N HIS A 59 -0.46 4.86 -7.91
CA HIS A 59 -1.14 4.86 -6.64
C HIS A 59 -0.34 4.04 -5.61
N TYR A 60 0.00 2.79 -5.94
CA TYR A 60 0.82 1.93 -5.10
C TYR A 60 2.19 2.53 -4.81
N ALA A 61 2.92 3.00 -5.83
CA ALA A 61 4.24 3.60 -5.64
C ALA A 61 4.19 4.74 -4.63
N ARG A 62 3.17 5.60 -4.72
CA ARG A 62 3.00 6.72 -3.80
C ARG A 62 2.69 6.27 -2.38
N TYR A 63 1.77 5.33 -2.18
CA TYR A 63 1.44 4.83 -0.83
C TYR A 63 2.59 4.02 -0.21
N VAL A 64 3.29 3.21 -1.02
CA VAL A 64 4.49 2.50 -0.60
C VAL A 64 5.54 3.51 -0.16
N ILE A 65 5.83 4.55 -0.93
CA ILE A 65 6.79 5.58 -0.53
C ILE A 65 6.34 6.29 0.75
N ILE A 66 5.08 6.71 0.85
CA ILE A 66 4.60 7.48 2.00
C ILE A 66 4.62 6.66 3.30
N TYR A 67 4.28 5.36 3.25
CA TYR A 67 4.17 4.54 4.45
C TYR A 67 5.43 3.71 4.74
N MET A 68 6.05 3.11 3.71
CA MET A 68 7.21 2.24 3.90
C MET A 68 8.49 3.02 4.09
N LEU A 69 8.67 4.17 3.42
CA LEU A 69 9.92 4.93 3.53
C LEU A 69 10.19 5.44 4.96
N PRO A 70 9.21 6.03 5.69
CA PRO A 70 9.40 6.37 7.10
C PRO A 70 9.67 5.14 7.97
N LEU A 71 9.02 4.02 7.67
CA LEU A 71 9.19 2.76 8.40
C LEU A 71 10.62 2.20 8.21
N PHE A 72 11.16 2.26 7.00
CA PHE A 72 12.56 1.89 6.75
C PHE A 72 13.55 2.86 7.37
N LEU A 73 13.31 4.17 7.30
CA LEU A 73 14.17 5.18 7.92
C LEU A 73 14.22 5.02 9.45
N THR A 74 13.08 4.79 10.08
CA THR A 74 13.01 4.56 11.53
C THR A 74 13.71 3.27 11.92
N LEU A 75 13.55 2.20 11.15
CA LEU A 75 14.27 0.95 11.38
C LEU A 75 15.79 1.12 11.21
N ALA A 76 16.22 1.83 10.17
CA ALA A 76 17.64 2.11 9.91
C ALA A 76 18.25 2.95 11.04
N TRP A 77 17.55 3.99 11.48
CA TRP A 77 17.97 4.83 12.60
C TRP A 77 18.05 4.03 13.91
N LEU A 78 17.03 3.23 14.22
CA LEU A 78 17.04 2.36 15.40
C LEU A 78 18.22 1.38 15.36
N ASN A 79 18.46 0.74 14.22
CA ASN A 79 19.61 -0.15 14.08
C ASN A 79 20.94 0.60 14.27
N GLN A 80 21.08 1.83 13.78
CA GLN A 80 22.29 2.62 13.97
C GLN A 80 22.50 2.99 15.45
N VAL A 81 21.47 3.50 16.13
CA VAL A 81 21.55 3.91 17.53
C VAL A 81 21.85 2.71 18.44
N TYR A 82 21.14 1.60 18.25
CA TYR A 82 21.33 0.41 19.08
C TYR A 82 22.61 -0.37 18.72
N SER A 83 23.04 -0.41 17.46
CA SER A 83 24.33 -1.06 17.12
C SER A 83 25.53 -0.32 17.72
N ALA A 84 25.49 1.01 17.76
CA ALA A 84 26.51 1.82 18.41
C ALA A 84 26.47 1.71 19.95
N ALA A 85 25.27 1.64 20.53
CA ALA A 85 25.11 1.55 21.99
C ALA A 85 25.44 0.17 22.57
N VAL A 86 25.28 -0.91 21.81
CA VAL A 86 25.42 -2.30 22.29
C VAL A 86 26.76 -2.93 21.84
N LEU A 87 27.79 -2.13 21.54
CA LEU A 87 29.17 -2.60 21.27
C LEU A 87 29.23 -3.79 20.28
N GLY A 88 28.49 -3.72 19.17
CA GLY A 88 28.50 -4.75 18.13
C GLY A 88 27.60 -5.96 18.36
N ASN A 89 26.79 -5.98 19.43
CA ASN A 89 25.75 -7.01 19.60
C ASN A 89 24.44 -6.59 18.89
N PRO A 90 23.85 -7.46 18.04
CA PRO A 90 22.60 -7.16 17.32
C PRO A 90 21.33 -7.25 18.20
N PHE A 91 21.47 -7.64 19.46
CA PHE A 91 20.35 -7.87 20.39
C PHE A 91 20.27 -6.76 21.43
N VAL A 92 19.06 -6.22 21.64
CA VAL A 92 18.78 -5.19 22.65
C VAL A 92 18.70 -5.82 24.04
N ILE A 93 18.15 -7.03 24.12
CA ILE A 93 18.05 -7.81 25.36
C ILE A 93 18.69 -9.15 25.07
N ILE A 94 19.81 -9.42 25.73
CA ILE A 94 20.47 -10.72 25.70
C ILE A 94 19.72 -11.62 26.66
N ILE A 95 19.11 -12.68 26.14
CA ILE A 95 18.42 -13.67 26.96
C ILE A 95 19.43 -14.80 27.19
N PRO A 96 19.63 -15.27 28.45
CA PRO A 96 20.50 -16.41 28.70
C PRO A 96 20.00 -17.63 27.92
N LEU A 97 20.94 -18.49 27.50
CA LEU A 97 20.67 -19.62 26.62
C LEU A 97 19.45 -20.43 27.12
N ASN A 98 18.35 -20.34 26.39
CA ASN A 98 17.11 -21.06 26.71
C ASN A 98 16.91 -22.19 25.69
N ASN A 99 16.20 -23.26 26.07
CA ASN A 99 15.99 -24.45 25.23
C ASN A 99 15.29 -24.16 23.89
N PHE A 100 14.77 -22.95 23.72
CA PHE A 100 14.14 -22.46 22.49
C PHE A 100 15.11 -21.90 21.44
N GLY A 101 16.42 -21.84 21.73
CA GLY A 101 17.44 -21.38 20.76
C GLY A 101 17.41 -19.87 20.46
N VAL A 102 16.62 -19.09 21.22
CA VAL A 102 16.53 -17.63 21.08
C VAL A 102 17.68 -16.99 21.86
N GLN A 103 18.64 -16.38 21.16
CA GLN A 103 19.82 -15.74 21.76
C GLN A 103 19.55 -14.32 22.30
N GLY A 104 18.44 -13.71 21.90
CA GLY A 104 18.03 -12.39 22.37
C GLY A 104 16.89 -11.80 21.56
N LEU A 105 16.38 -10.66 22.02
CA LEU A 105 15.40 -9.86 21.30
C LEU A 105 16.11 -8.86 20.39
N SER A 106 15.88 -8.96 19.08
CA SER A 106 16.41 -8.01 18.11
C SER A 106 15.64 -6.70 18.12
N VAL A 107 16.30 -5.61 17.71
CA VAL A 107 15.70 -4.29 17.52
C VAL A 107 14.49 -4.38 16.58
N THR A 108 14.64 -5.12 15.48
CA THR A 108 13.60 -5.33 14.47
C THR A 108 12.35 -5.98 15.05
N PHE A 109 12.50 -7.00 15.90
CA PHE A 109 11.37 -7.70 16.50
C PHE A 109 10.62 -6.81 17.49
N LEU A 110 11.34 -6.09 18.35
CA LEU A 110 10.75 -5.12 19.29
C LEU A 110 10.00 -4.00 18.56
N PHE A 111 10.60 -3.47 17.48
CA PHE A 111 9.97 -2.47 16.64
C PHE A 111 8.69 -3.00 16.00
N LEU A 112 8.72 -4.20 15.41
CA LEU A 112 7.57 -4.79 14.75
C LEU A 112 6.42 -5.06 15.75
N LEU A 113 6.74 -5.57 16.94
CA LEU A 113 5.74 -5.82 17.99
C LEU A 113 5.09 -4.51 18.43
N THR A 114 5.88 -3.48 18.69
CA THR A 114 5.38 -2.15 19.08
C THR A 114 4.53 -1.52 17.97
N TYR A 115 4.96 -1.67 16.71
CA TYR A 115 4.24 -1.19 15.53
C TYR A 115 2.89 -1.90 15.33
N VAL A 116 2.82 -3.21 15.51
CA VAL A 116 1.57 -3.97 15.43
C VAL A 116 0.60 -3.54 16.54
N ILE A 117 1.10 -3.37 17.77
CA ILE A 117 0.28 -2.88 18.89
C ILE A 117 -0.27 -1.48 18.59
N SER A 118 0.59 -0.56 18.09
CA SER A 118 0.15 0.80 17.77
C SER A 118 -0.89 0.83 16.65
N LEU A 119 -0.76 -0.03 15.63
CA LEU A 119 -1.79 -0.20 14.60
C LEU A 119 -3.11 -0.70 15.17
N ILE A 120 -3.09 -1.74 16.02
CA ILE A 120 -4.32 -2.28 16.64
C ILE A 120 -5.03 -1.19 17.45
N ILE A 121 -4.27 -0.43 18.24
CA ILE A 121 -4.81 0.69 19.03
C ILE A 121 -5.38 1.76 18.10
N GLY A 122 -4.62 2.15 17.06
CA GLY A 122 -5.04 3.14 16.06
C GLY A 122 -6.34 2.76 15.37
N PHE A 123 -6.47 1.52 14.88
CA PHE A 123 -7.69 1.02 14.26
C PHE A 123 -8.88 0.99 15.21
N ARG A 124 -8.67 0.59 16.47
CA ARG A 124 -9.74 0.61 17.49
C ARG A 124 -10.21 2.02 17.81
N LEU A 125 -9.30 2.99 17.82
CA LEU A 125 -9.65 4.40 18.01
C LEU A 125 -10.38 4.94 16.78
N GLN A 126 -9.87 4.73 15.57
CA GLN A 126 -10.51 5.22 14.35
C GLN A 126 -11.96 4.71 14.19
N LYS A 127 -12.22 3.45 14.54
CA LYS A 127 -13.58 2.88 14.54
C LYS A 127 -14.54 3.59 15.50
N LYS A 128 -14.05 4.19 16.60
CA LYS A 128 -14.86 5.00 17.51
C LYS A 128 -15.18 6.39 16.96
N TRP A 129 -14.39 6.88 16.00
CA TRP A 129 -14.48 8.23 15.46
C TRP A 129 -15.18 8.33 14.10
N GLN A 130 -15.56 7.20 13.49
CA GLN A 130 -16.49 7.20 12.35
C GLN A 130 -17.92 7.11 12.88
N PRO A 131 -18.66 8.22 13.04
CA PRO A 131 -20.09 8.15 13.29
C PRO A 131 -20.74 7.43 12.11
N SER A 132 -21.59 6.45 12.41
CA SER A 132 -22.45 5.77 11.45
C SER A 132 -23.30 6.79 10.71
N SER A 133 -22.89 7.14 9.49
CA SER A 133 -23.68 7.85 8.49
C SER A 133 -24.38 6.85 7.57
#